data_AF-A0A174EKW0-F1
#
_entry.id   AF-A0A174EKW0-F1
#
_cell.length_a   1.000
_cell.length_b   1.000
_cell.length_c   1.000
_cell.angle_alpha   90.00
_cell.angle_beta   90.00
_cell.angle_gamma   90.00
#
_symmetry.space_group_name_H-M   'P 1'
#
loop_
_entity.id
_entity.type
_entity.pdbx_description
1 polymer ?
#
loop_
_entity_poly.entity_id
_entity_poly.type
_entity_poly.pdbx_seq_one_letter_code
_entity_poly.pdbx_strand_id
1 'polypeptide(L)'
;MNKIINDIGNYYEVKEDVAYITVLKKDGTELITKIDLENLEKIKNMGTWFAEWNKDYNNYIVQNISSTKKNKKSKPLKQSLQSVILNVNPKAPIRYINGDTLDNRKCNLEIFNQNTMNEYEKKDGVVSIILKDKFGKKEGIALISEEDLPIVINEKYSWVLHKSHNKISVVANTPEGRIHLEDIIMPREENHKIEHINNNPLDNRKSNLKLVSLEE
;
A
#
# COMPACT_ATOMS: atom_id res chain seq x y z
N MET A 1 13.68 -12.49 34.15
CA MET A 1 14.36 -13.73 33.74
C MET A 1 14.02 -13.95 32.27
N ASN A 2 14.98 -13.82 31.35
CA ASN A 2 14.70 -13.94 29.91
C ASN A 2 14.43 -15.42 29.60
N LYS A 3 13.24 -15.72 29.05
CA LYS A 3 12.90 -17.08 28.63
C LYS A 3 13.28 -17.23 27.16
N ILE A 4 14.32 -18.02 26.91
CA ILE A 4 14.77 -18.36 25.55
C ILE A 4 14.12 -19.68 25.16
N ILE A 5 13.44 -19.72 24.01
CA ILE A 5 12.79 -20.93 23.49
C ILE A 5 13.26 -21.14 22.06
N ASN A 6 13.74 -22.35 21.76
CA ASN A 6 14.01 -22.81 20.40
C ASN A 6 12.83 -23.68 19.96
N ASP A 7 12.12 -23.25 18.93
CA ASP A 7 11.04 -24.02 18.29
C ASP A 7 11.39 -24.18 16.81
N ILE A 8 10.69 -25.03 16.07
CA ILE A 8 11.02 -25.40 14.68
C ILE A 8 11.37 -24.15 13.83
N GLY A 9 12.68 -23.88 13.70
CA GLY A 9 13.27 -22.87 12.83
C GLY A 9 13.43 -21.44 13.37
N ASN A 10 12.94 -21.06 14.56
CA ASN A 10 13.14 -19.69 15.10
C ASN A 10 13.51 -19.67 16.59
N TYR A 11 14.27 -18.63 16.97
CA TYR A 11 14.58 -18.32 18.38
C TYR A 11 13.66 -17.22 18.91
N TYR A 12 13.20 -17.39 20.14
CA TYR A 12 12.30 -16.46 20.81
C TYR A 12 12.90 -15.99 22.13
N GLU A 13 12.87 -14.68 22.37
CA GLU A 13 13.21 -14.05 23.65
C GLU A 13 12.04 -13.21 24.13
N VAL A 14 11.57 -13.42 25.36
CA VAL A 14 10.50 -12.61 25.96
C VAL A 14 11.08 -11.62 26.96
N LYS A 15 10.74 -10.34 26.81
CA LYS A 15 11.02 -9.26 27.77
C LYS A 15 9.72 -8.52 28.04
N GLU A 16 9.27 -8.56 29.29
CA GLU A 16 8.02 -7.92 29.72
C GLU A 16 6.83 -8.42 28.88
N ASP A 17 6.15 -7.51 28.17
CA ASP A 17 4.99 -7.75 27.31
C ASP A 17 5.34 -7.89 25.83
N VAL A 18 6.65 -7.97 25.50
CA VAL A 18 7.15 -8.07 24.12
C VAL A 18 7.90 -9.38 23.91
N ALA A 19 7.56 -10.08 22.82
CA ALA A 19 8.32 -11.22 22.33
C ALA A 19 9.17 -10.80 21.12
N TYR A 20 10.46 -11.09 21.19
CA TYR A 20 11.45 -10.90 20.13
C TYR A 20 11.68 -12.24 19.43
N ILE A 21 11.73 -12.22 18.11
CA ILE A 21 11.90 -13.40 17.27
C ILE A 21 13.09 -13.19 16.36
N THR A 22 14.08 -14.07 16.46
CA THR A 22 15.18 -14.13 15.49
C THR A 22 14.71 -14.89 14.25
N VAL A 23 14.73 -14.20 13.12
CA VAL A 23 14.35 -14.73 11.80
C VAL A 23 15.52 -14.61 10.84
N LEU A 24 15.58 -15.50 9.86
CA LEU A 24 16.66 -15.54 8.89
C LEU A 24 16.23 -14.94 7.55
N LYS A 25 17.13 -14.18 6.93
CA LYS A 25 17.07 -13.88 5.49
C LYS A 25 17.46 -15.12 4.68
N LYS A 26 17.25 -15.06 3.36
CA LYS A 26 17.67 -16.12 2.43
C LYS A 26 19.17 -16.44 2.48
N ASP A 27 20.01 -15.45 2.77
CA ASP A 27 21.47 -15.61 2.88
C ASP A 27 21.93 -16.08 4.27
N GLY A 28 21.01 -16.34 5.20
CA GLY A 28 21.31 -16.75 6.57
C GLY A 28 21.56 -15.58 7.54
N THR A 29 21.55 -14.33 7.08
CA THR A 29 21.66 -13.17 7.98
C THR A 29 20.47 -13.13 8.94
N GLU A 30 20.75 -12.97 10.23
CA GLU A 30 19.74 -12.81 11.27
C GLU A 30 19.14 -11.40 11.26
N LEU A 31 17.82 -11.33 11.46
CA LEU A 31 17.08 -10.13 11.83
C LEU A 31 16.23 -10.43 13.06
N ILE A 32 15.94 -9.39 13.84
CA ILE A 32 15.06 -9.49 15.01
C ILE A 32 13.78 -8.73 14.71
N THR A 33 12.64 -9.42 14.75
CA THR A 33 11.31 -8.80 14.78
C THR A 33 10.74 -8.86 16.19
N LYS A 34 9.84 -7.95 16.53
CA LYS A 34 9.12 -7.95 17.81
C LYS A 34 7.62 -7.93 17.62
N ILE A 35 6.90 -8.60 18.53
CA ILE A 35 5.44 -8.73 18.57
C ILE A 35 4.96 -8.57 20.01
N ASP A 36 3.67 -8.26 20.20
CA ASP A 36 3.07 -8.34 21.54
C ASP A 36 3.06 -9.79 22.01
N LEU A 37 3.36 -9.99 23.29
CA LEU A 37 3.47 -11.32 23.92
C LEU A 37 2.22 -12.18 23.74
N GLU A 38 1.03 -11.56 23.73
CA GLU A 38 -0.25 -12.25 23.51
C GLU A 38 -0.34 -12.98 22.16
N ASN A 39 0.46 -12.57 21.15
CA ASN A 39 0.46 -13.21 19.84
C ASN A 39 1.46 -14.39 19.76
N LEU A 40 2.36 -14.55 20.74
CA LEU A 40 3.49 -15.48 20.67
C LEU A 40 3.07 -16.92 20.37
N GLU A 41 2.12 -17.48 21.12
CA GLU A 41 1.69 -18.87 20.95
C GLU A 41 1.05 -19.11 19.58
N LYS A 42 0.26 -18.16 19.08
CA LYS A 42 -0.30 -18.23 17.72
C LYS A 42 0.81 -18.26 16.67
N ILE A 43 1.79 -17.36 16.79
CA ILE A 43 2.90 -17.23 15.84
C ILE A 43 3.77 -18.49 15.81
N LYS A 44 4.08 -19.06 16.98
CA LYS A 44 4.81 -20.33 17.09
C LYS A 44 4.09 -21.50 16.43
N ASN A 45 2.79 -21.64 16.69
CA ASN A 45 1.98 -22.74 16.16
C ASN A 45 1.84 -22.70 14.62
N MET A 46 2.22 -21.60 13.97
CA MET A 46 2.25 -21.49 12.50
C MET A 46 3.56 -22.00 11.86
N GLY A 47 4.55 -22.39 12.66
CA GLY A 47 5.83 -22.93 12.21
C GLY A 47 6.88 -21.84 11.96
N THR A 48 7.80 -22.09 11.03
CA THR A 48 8.97 -21.25 10.81
C THR A 48 8.66 -19.95 10.08
N TRP A 49 9.17 -18.85 10.60
CA TRP A 49 9.13 -17.51 10.03
C TRP A 49 10.51 -17.12 9.47
N PHE A 50 10.50 -16.33 8.40
CA PHE A 50 11.71 -15.86 7.73
C PHE A 50 11.53 -14.42 7.26
N ALA A 51 12.65 -13.72 7.07
CA ALA A 51 12.65 -12.38 6.52
C ALA A 51 12.80 -12.40 5.00
N GLU A 52 11.95 -11.66 4.30
CA GLU A 52 12.01 -11.50 2.85
C GLU A 52 11.90 -10.02 2.47
N TRP A 53 12.72 -9.61 1.49
CA TRP A 53 12.64 -8.29 0.91
C TRP A 53 11.28 -8.07 0.25
N ASN A 54 10.60 -7.00 0.63
CA ASN A 54 9.33 -6.60 0.05
C ASN A 54 9.47 -5.23 -0.62
N LYS A 55 9.25 -5.21 -1.94
CA LYS A 55 9.36 -4.00 -2.76
C LYS A 55 8.37 -2.90 -2.38
N ASP A 56 7.20 -3.25 -1.87
CA ASP A 56 6.15 -2.27 -1.58
C ASP A 56 6.50 -1.49 -0.31
N TYR A 57 7.12 -2.15 0.68
CA TYR A 57 7.66 -1.49 1.86
C TYR A 57 9.08 -0.96 1.65
N ASN A 58 9.75 -1.34 0.56
CA ASN A 58 11.18 -1.12 0.33
C ASN A 58 12.03 -1.54 1.54
N ASN A 59 11.67 -2.67 2.15
CA ASN A 59 12.31 -3.20 3.36
C ASN A 59 12.04 -4.70 3.50
N TYR A 60 12.72 -5.37 4.43
CA TYR A 60 12.42 -6.74 4.82
C TYR A 60 11.15 -6.81 5.68
N ILE A 61 10.29 -7.78 5.39
CA ILE A 61 9.15 -8.14 6.24
C ILE A 61 9.26 -9.60 6.68
N VAL A 62 8.55 -9.95 7.74
CA VAL A 62 8.55 -11.32 8.28
C VAL A 62 7.36 -12.11 7.77
N GLN A 63 7.63 -13.31 7.27
CA GLN A 63 6.66 -14.15 6.57
C GLN A 63 6.80 -15.62 6.93
N ASN A 64 5.72 -16.37 6.74
CA ASN A 64 5.65 -17.82 6.87
C ASN A 64 4.97 -18.40 5.63
N ILE A 65 5.33 -19.63 5.28
CA ILE A 65 4.67 -20.40 4.23
C ILE A 65 4.01 -21.61 4.88
N SER A 66 2.68 -21.59 4.97
CA SER A 66 1.93 -22.72 5.52
C SER A 66 1.94 -23.91 4.56
N SER A 67 2.10 -25.10 5.12
CA SER A 67 2.10 -26.37 4.39
C SER A 67 0.69 -26.91 4.12
N THR A 68 -0.36 -26.25 4.60
CA THR A 68 -1.74 -26.74 4.50
C THR A 68 -2.23 -26.74 3.05
N LYS A 69 -2.13 -27.90 2.39
CA LYS A 69 -2.88 -28.23 1.18
C LYS A 69 -4.37 -28.35 1.56
N LYS A 70 -5.12 -27.24 1.54
CA LYS A 70 -6.59 -27.31 1.76
C LYS A 70 -7.31 -28.11 0.68
N ASN A 71 -6.64 -28.46 -0.42
CA ASN A 71 -7.02 -29.50 -1.38
C ASN A 71 -5.75 -29.97 -2.11
N LYS A 72 -5.73 -31.18 -2.69
CA LYS A 72 -4.60 -31.76 -3.46
C LYS A 72 -4.04 -30.87 -4.60
N LYS A 73 -4.60 -29.68 -4.84
CA LYS A 73 -4.23 -28.71 -5.89
C LYS A 73 -3.90 -27.28 -5.40
N SER A 74 -3.99 -26.95 -4.11
CA SER A 74 -3.73 -25.56 -3.66
C SER A 74 -2.25 -25.29 -3.40
N LYS A 75 -1.71 -24.20 -3.97
CA LYS A 75 -0.37 -23.68 -3.69
C LYS A 75 -0.21 -23.40 -2.18
N PRO A 76 1.02 -23.50 -1.63
CA PRO A 76 1.30 -23.09 -0.26
C PRO A 76 0.82 -21.65 -0.01
N LEU A 77 0.14 -21.41 1.12
CA LEU A 77 -0.31 -20.06 1.46
C LEU A 77 0.82 -19.34 2.19
N LYS A 78 1.32 -18.29 1.54
CA LYS A 78 2.29 -17.38 2.12
C LYS A 78 1.58 -16.27 2.90
N GLN A 79 1.96 -16.07 4.15
CA GLN A 79 1.35 -15.11 5.07
C GLN A 79 2.41 -14.20 5.68
N SER A 80 2.05 -12.95 5.95
CA SER A 80 2.92 -11.96 6.59
C SER A 80 2.58 -11.84 8.08
N LEU A 81 3.57 -11.53 8.91
CA LEU A 81 3.41 -11.47 10.36
C LEU A 81 2.33 -10.44 10.74
N GLN A 82 2.40 -9.24 10.15
CA GLN A 82 1.41 -8.18 10.35
C GLN A 82 -0.03 -8.60 9.96
N SER A 83 -0.20 -9.34 8.86
CA SER A 83 -1.54 -9.82 8.44
C SER A 83 -2.12 -10.85 9.40
N VAL A 84 -1.26 -11.69 9.99
CA VAL A 84 -1.66 -12.71 10.97
C VAL A 84 -2.02 -12.06 12.31
N ILE A 85 -1.27 -11.06 12.73
CA ILE A 85 -1.50 -10.33 13.99
C ILE A 85 -2.81 -9.54 13.93
N LEU A 86 -3.06 -8.84 12.81
CA LEU A 86 -4.31 -8.12 12.59
C LEU A 86 -5.48 -9.03 12.17
N ASN A 87 -5.24 -10.32 11.92
CA ASN A 87 -6.23 -11.29 11.47
C ASN A 87 -6.98 -10.85 10.19
N VAL A 88 -6.24 -10.38 9.19
CA VAL A 88 -6.80 -9.90 7.91
C VAL A 88 -6.22 -10.63 6.71
N ASN A 89 -6.84 -10.43 5.56
CA ASN A 89 -6.34 -10.97 4.29
C ASN A 89 -4.88 -10.52 4.04
N PRO A 90 -3.99 -11.38 3.53
CA PRO A 90 -2.61 -11.00 3.20
C PRO A 90 -2.46 -9.83 2.21
N LYS A 91 -3.52 -9.51 1.45
CA LYS A 91 -3.56 -8.35 0.53
C LYS A 91 -4.06 -7.06 1.19
N ALA A 92 -4.42 -7.08 2.47
CA ALA A 92 -4.87 -5.89 3.17
C ALA A 92 -3.77 -4.81 3.18
N PRO A 93 -4.12 -3.53 3.00
CA PRO A 93 -3.17 -2.41 3.01
C PRO A 93 -2.73 -2.10 4.44
N ILE A 94 -1.80 -2.87 4.98
CA ILE A 94 -1.29 -2.65 6.34
C ILE A 94 -0.10 -1.70 6.26
N ARG A 95 -0.06 -0.65 7.09
CA ARG A 95 1.10 0.23 7.24
C ARG A 95 1.73 0.10 8.63
N TYR A 96 3.03 0.33 8.68
CA TYR A 96 3.80 0.44 9.92
C TYR A 96 3.87 1.90 10.32
N ILE A 97 3.27 2.28 11.45
CA ILE A 97 3.12 3.68 11.89
C ILE A 97 4.50 4.35 12.06
N ASN A 98 5.46 3.63 12.64
CA ASN A 98 6.82 4.12 12.87
C ASN A 98 7.79 3.87 11.69
N GLY A 99 7.32 3.25 10.60
CA GLY A 99 8.14 2.87 9.43
C GLY A 99 9.07 1.66 9.63
N ASP A 100 9.16 1.08 10.82
CA ASP A 100 9.93 -0.13 11.12
C ASP A 100 9.09 -1.39 10.83
N THR A 101 9.42 -2.08 9.75
CA THR A 101 8.75 -3.30 9.31
C THR A 101 9.04 -4.54 10.15
N LEU A 102 9.99 -4.44 11.09
CA LEU A 102 10.30 -5.48 12.08
C LEU A 102 9.65 -5.20 13.44
N ASP A 103 8.98 -4.06 13.61
CA ASP A 103 8.08 -3.81 14.74
C ASP A 103 6.65 -4.23 14.39
N ASN A 104 6.36 -5.50 14.63
CA ASN A 104 5.07 -6.13 14.34
C ASN A 104 4.11 -6.09 15.54
N ARG A 105 4.37 -5.25 16.54
CA ARG A 105 3.41 -5.02 17.64
C ARG A 105 2.16 -4.32 17.10
N LYS A 106 0.98 -4.67 17.63
CA LYS A 106 -0.30 -4.13 17.21
C LYS A 106 -0.34 -2.61 17.25
N CYS A 107 0.30 -1.99 18.24
CA CYS A 107 0.39 -0.54 18.37
C CYS A 107 1.12 0.15 17.20
N ASN A 108 1.87 -0.60 16.39
CA ASN A 108 2.57 -0.11 15.22
C ASN A 108 1.89 -0.47 13.90
N LEU A 109 0.81 -1.26 13.91
CA LEU A 109 0.16 -1.77 12.71
C LEU A 109 -1.21 -1.13 12.51
N GLU A 110 -1.47 -0.65 11.29
CA GLU A 110 -2.75 -0.04 10.93
C GLU A 110 -3.21 -0.52 9.57
N ILE A 111 -4.50 -0.84 9.43
CA ILE A 111 -5.11 -1.07 8.12
C ILE A 111 -5.45 0.28 7.51
N PHE A 112 -4.69 0.70 6.51
CA PHE A 112 -4.88 1.97 5.83
C PHE A 112 -6.13 1.95 4.96
N ASN A 113 -7.05 2.88 5.21
CA ASN A 113 -8.22 3.06 4.36
C ASN A 113 -7.82 3.81 3.07
N GLN A 114 -7.73 3.09 1.96
CA GLN A 114 -7.35 3.65 0.65
C GLN A 114 -8.43 4.56 0.04
N ASN A 115 -9.66 4.52 0.54
CA ASN A 115 -10.80 5.26 -0.01
C ASN A 115 -11.05 6.59 0.72
N THR A 116 -10.09 7.07 1.50
CA THR A 116 -10.17 8.40 2.11
C THR A 116 -9.99 9.49 1.06
N MET A 117 -10.74 10.58 1.19
CA MET A 117 -10.54 11.79 0.39
C MET A 117 -9.08 12.25 0.45
N ASN A 118 -8.54 12.68 -0.69
CA ASN A 118 -7.17 13.17 -0.77
C ASN A 118 -6.98 14.46 0.04
N GLU A 119 -5.83 14.56 0.69
CA GLU A 119 -5.32 15.85 1.17
C GLU A 119 -4.96 16.75 -0.03
N TYR A 120 -5.14 18.05 0.13
CA TYR A 120 -4.82 19.02 -0.91
C TYR A 120 -4.35 20.36 -0.32
N GLU A 121 -3.64 21.13 -1.13
CA GLU A 121 -3.19 22.48 -0.81
C GLU A 121 -3.66 23.46 -1.89
N LYS A 122 -4.07 24.67 -1.49
CA LYS A 122 -4.47 25.75 -2.40
C LYS A 122 -3.41 26.83 -2.44
N LYS A 123 -3.03 27.25 -3.65
CA LYS A 123 -2.11 28.38 -3.85
C LYS A 123 -2.28 29.00 -5.23
N ASP A 124 -2.43 30.33 -5.29
CA ASP A 124 -2.44 31.11 -6.54
C ASP A 124 -3.42 30.58 -7.61
N GLY A 125 -4.64 30.19 -7.21
CA GLY A 125 -5.67 29.63 -8.11
C GLY A 125 -5.42 28.19 -8.57
N VAL A 126 -4.40 27.52 -8.03
CA VAL A 126 -4.05 26.12 -8.31
C VAL A 126 -4.26 25.28 -7.06
N VAL A 127 -4.79 24.08 -7.25
CA VAL A 127 -4.93 23.07 -6.20
C VAL A 127 -3.93 21.96 -6.44
N SER A 128 -3.11 21.67 -5.43
CA SER A 128 -2.19 20.54 -5.39
C SER A 128 -2.84 19.39 -4.63
N ILE A 129 -3.12 18.28 -5.30
CA ILE A 129 -3.67 17.06 -4.71
C ILE A 129 -2.51 16.16 -4.30
N ILE A 130 -2.48 15.74 -3.03
CA ILE A 130 -1.48 14.80 -2.53
C ILE A 130 -1.91 13.38 -2.91
N LEU A 131 -1.13 12.75 -3.80
CA LEU A 131 -1.33 11.36 -4.21
C LEU A 131 -0.54 10.45 -3.27
N LYS A 132 -1.22 9.48 -2.66
CA LYS A 132 -0.64 8.51 -1.73
C LYS A 132 -0.63 7.11 -2.33
N ASP A 133 0.37 6.32 -1.96
CA ASP A 133 0.40 4.89 -2.28
C ASP A 133 -0.61 4.10 -1.43
N LYS A 134 -0.66 2.78 -1.64
CA LYS A 134 -1.57 1.87 -0.92
C LYS A 134 -1.35 1.80 0.60
N PHE A 135 -0.27 2.38 1.12
CA PHE A 135 0.05 2.44 2.55
C PHE A 135 -0.07 3.87 3.11
N GLY A 136 -0.52 4.83 2.30
CA GLY A 136 -0.69 6.22 2.70
C GLY A 136 0.57 7.07 2.61
N LYS A 137 1.65 6.57 2.02
CA LYS A 137 2.88 7.35 1.80
C LYS A 137 2.71 8.24 0.57
N LYS A 138 3.10 9.51 0.68
CA LYS A 138 3.09 10.43 -0.46
C LYS A 138 3.93 9.89 -1.61
N GLU A 139 3.32 9.74 -2.78
CA GLU A 139 3.94 9.22 -4.00
C GLU A 139 4.02 10.28 -5.10
N GLY A 140 3.12 11.27 -5.10
CA GLY A 140 3.09 12.31 -6.12
C GLY A 140 2.20 13.49 -5.76
N ILE A 141 2.16 14.47 -6.67
CA ILE A 141 1.26 15.63 -6.60
C ILE A 141 0.61 15.78 -7.96
N ALA A 142 -0.72 15.86 -8.00
CA ALA A 142 -1.47 16.27 -9.18
C ALA A 142 -1.92 17.73 -9.03
N LEU A 143 -2.02 18.46 -10.14
CA LEU A 143 -2.51 19.83 -10.17
C LEU A 143 -3.86 19.89 -10.84
N ILE A 144 -4.78 20.67 -10.29
CA ILE A 144 -6.07 21.02 -10.92
C ILE A 144 -6.31 22.53 -10.79
N SER A 145 -7.22 23.07 -11.60
CA SER A 145 -7.69 24.45 -11.43
C SER A 145 -8.55 24.54 -10.17
N GLU A 146 -8.55 25.68 -9.49
CA GLU A 146 -9.36 25.83 -8.27
C GLU A 146 -10.87 25.66 -8.52
N GLU A 147 -11.38 26.01 -9.72
CA GLU A 147 -12.79 25.81 -10.10
C GLU A 147 -13.23 24.33 -10.11
N ASP A 148 -12.29 23.40 -10.35
CA ASP A 148 -12.56 21.96 -10.45
C ASP A 148 -12.51 21.25 -9.08
N LEU A 149 -12.13 21.96 -8.01
CA LEU A 149 -11.98 21.38 -6.67
C LEU A 149 -13.23 20.61 -6.20
N PRO A 150 -14.47 21.13 -6.29
CA PRO A 150 -15.64 20.45 -5.73
C PRO A 150 -15.99 19.14 -6.46
N ILE A 151 -15.69 19.05 -7.76
CA ILE A 151 -15.96 17.84 -8.56
C ILE A 151 -14.84 16.80 -8.44
N VAL A 152 -13.61 17.24 -8.16
CA VAL A 152 -12.44 16.35 -8.01
C VAL A 152 -12.27 15.86 -6.57
N ILE A 153 -12.30 16.74 -5.57
CA ILE A 153 -12.04 16.38 -4.17
C ILE A 153 -13.37 16.21 -3.44
N ASN A 154 -13.75 14.96 -3.23
CA ASN A 154 -14.98 14.57 -2.55
C ASN A 154 -14.88 13.14 -1.99
N GLU A 155 -15.94 12.66 -1.35
CA GLU A 155 -15.99 11.32 -0.75
C GLU A 155 -16.15 10.18 -1.76
N LYS A 156 -16.44 10.47 -3.04
CA LYS A 156 -16.64 9.45 -4.08
C LYS A 156 -15.31 8.96 -4.66
N TYR A 157 -14.30 9.84 -4.72
CA TYR A 157 -13.05 9.56 -5.41
C TYR A 157 -11.85 9.69 -4.47
N SER A 158 -10.99 8.68 -4.52
CA SER A 158 -9.63 8.72 -3.96
C SER A 158 -8.65 8.58 -5.12
N TRP A 159 -7.92 9.65 -5.39
CA TRP A 159 -6.99 9.79 -6.50
C TRP A 159 -5.63 9.22 -6.14
N VAL A 160 -5.10 8.36 -7.01
CA VAL A 160 -3.79 7.73 -6.86
C VAL A 160 -2.97 7.89 -8.12
N LEU A 161 -1.65 7.83 -7.96
CA LEU A 161 -0.74 7.75 -9.08
C LEU A 161 -0.77 6.35 -9.68
N HIS A 162 -1.12 6.23 -10.95
CA HIS A 162 -1.10 4.96 -11.67
C HIS A 162 0.04 4.93 -12.66
N LYS A 163 0.83 3.85 -12.63
CA LYS A 163 2.00 3.64 -13.50
C LYS A 163 1.80 2.36 -14.31
N SER A 164 1.81 2.47 -15.63
CA SER A 164 1.66 1.33 -16.54
C SER A 164 2.50 1.55 -17.80
N HIS A 165 3.35 0.57 -18.17
CA HIS A 165 4.14 0.59 -19.41
C HIS A 165 4.81 1.95 -19.70
N ASN A 166 5.56 2.48 -18.74
CA ASN A 166 6.23 3.80 -18.76
C ASN A 166 5.31 5.02 -18.88
N LYS A 167 4.00 4.85 -18.80
CA LYS A 167 3.03 5.95 -18.70
C LYS A 167 2.60 6.14 -17.26
N ILE A 168 2.40 7.39 -16.89
CA ILE A 168 1.80 7.77 -15.61
C ILE A 168 0.46 8.46 -15.86
N SER A 169 -0.49 8.25 -14.97
CA SER A 169 -1.78 8.95 -14.97
C SER A 169 -2.30 9.10 -13.53
N VAL A 170 -3.28 9.97 -13.34
CA VAL A 170 -3.96 10.14 -12.05
C VAL A 170 -5.34 9.51 -12.16
N VAL A 171 -5.63 8.53 -11.30
CA VAL A 171 -6.86 7.74 -11.42
C VAL A 171 -7.54 7.51 -10.09
N ALA A 172 -8.85 7.30 -10.12
CA ALA A 172 -9.63 6.73 -9.02
C ALA A 172 -10.02 5.29 -9.41
N ASN A 173 -9.89 4.34 -8.48
CA ASN A 173 -10.35 2.97 -8.68
C ASN A 173 -11.71 2.81 -7.99
N THR A 174 -12.78 2.67 -8.76
CA THR A 174 -14.15 2.47 -8.25
C THR A 174 -14.61 1.03 -8.51
N PRO A 175 -15.72 0.58 -7.89
CA PRO A 175 -16.30 -0.73 -8.20
C PRO A 175 -16.66 -0.92 -9.68
N GLU A 176 -17.04 0.15 -10.38
CA GLU A 176 -17.44 0.17 -11.79
C GLU A 176 -16.23 0.17 -12.74
N GLY A 177 -15.05 0.55 -12.23
CA GLY A 177 -13.83 0.55 -13.01
C GLY A 177 -12.87 1.66 -12.60
N ARG A 178 -11.85 1.86 -13.43
CA ARG A 178 -10.88 2.92 -13.24
C ARG A 178 -11.35 4.17 -13.96
N ILE A 179 -11.32 5.30 -13.27
CA ILE A 179 -11.66 6.62 -13.80
C ILE A 179 -10.39 7.46 -13.84
N HIS A 180 -10.16 8.16 -14.94
CA HIS A 180 -9.05 9.08 -15.10
C HIS A 180 -9.44 10.50 -14.64
N LEU A 181 -8.51 11.21 -14.00
CA LEU A 181 -8.78 12.54 -13.45
C LEU A 181 -9.16 13.54 -14.55
N GLU A 182 -8.45 13.48 -15.67
CA GLU A 182 -8.69 14.32 -16.84
C GLU A 182 -10.13 14.18 -17.38
N ASP A 183 -10.70 12.96 -17.34
CA ASP A 183 -12.07 12.70 -17.83
C ASP A 183 -13.15 13.34 -16.92
N ILE A 184 -12.86 13.58 -15.62
CA ILE A 184 -13.78 14.29 -14.72
C ILE A 184 -13.75 15.80 -14.97
N ILE A 185 -12.57 16.34 -15.28
CA ILE A 185 -12.38 17.79 -15.48
C ILE A 185 -12.84 18.23 -16.88
N MET A 186 -12.55 17.40 -17.89
CA MET A 186 -12.87 17.67 -19.28
C MET A 186 -13.63 16.48 -19.88
N PRO A 187 -14.98 16.47 -19.80
CA PRO A 187 -15.78 15.44 -20.43
C PRO A 187 -15.45 15.34 -21.93
N ARG A 188 -15.32 14.11 -22.43
CA ARG A 188 -15.01 13.83 -23.84
C ARG A 188 -16.09 12.98 -24.49
N GLU A 189 -16.31 13.21 -25.78
CA GLU A 189 -17.09 12.32 -26.63
C GLU A 189 -16.25 11.09 -27.06
N GLU A 190 -16.91 10.01 -27.51
CA GLU A 190 -16.25 8.73 -27.82
C GLU A 190 -15.12 8.85 -28.86
N ASN A 191 -15.22 9.81 -29.77
CA ASN A 191 -14.27 10.07 -30.86
C ASN A 191 -13.17 11.08 -30.52
N HIS A 192 -13.01 11.47 -29.24
CA HIS A 192 -11.96 12.39 -28.80
C HIS A 192 -11.08 11.75 -27.72
N LYS A 193 -9.81 12.14 -27.68
CA LYS A 193 -8.90 11.91 -26.56
C LYS A 193 -8.54 13.24 -25.90
N ILE A 194 -8.21 13.18 -24.62
CA ILE A 194 -7.65 14.33 -23.89
C ILE A 194 -6.12 14.23 -23.98
N GLU A 195 -5.47 15.34 -24.29
CA GLU A 195 -4.02 15.48 -24.23
C GLU A 195 -3.62 16.60 -23.27
N HIS A 196 -2.53 16.39 -22.53
CA HIS A 196 -1.88 17.40 -21.71
C HIS A 196 -0.96 18.25 -22.59
N ILE A 197 -1.22 19.56 -22.71
CA ILE A 197 -0.50 20.50 -23.58
C ILE A 197 1.00 20.52 -23.24
N ASN A 198 1.34 20.51 -21.96
CA ASN A 198 2.72 20.48 -21.48
C ASN A 198 3.35 19.08 -21.39
N ASN A 199 2.65 18.03 -21.85
CA ASN A 199 3.05 16.63 -21.74
C ASN A 199 3.30 16.13 -20.30
N ASN A 200 2.73 16.79 -19.29
CA ASN A 200 2.76 16.36 -17.89
C ASN A 200 1.39 15.79 -17.47
N PRO A 201 1.23 14.46 -17.36
CA PRO A 201 -0.05 13.84 -16.96
C PRO A 201 -0.49 14.12 -15.52
N LEU A 202 0.39 14.73 -14.70
CA LEU A 202 0.04 15.16 -13.35
C LEU A 202 -0.52 16.59 -13.33
N ASP A 203 -0.38 17.34 -14.41
CA ASP A 203 -0.91 18.70 -14.50
C ASP A 203 -2.28 18.69 -15.20
N ASN A 204 -3.32 18.41 -14.43
CA ASN A 204 -4.71 18.29 -14.90
C ASN A 204 -5.48 19.61 -14.78
N ARG A 205 -4.78 20.75 -14.68
CA ARG A 205 -5.43 22.05 -14.78
C ARG A 205 -6.13 22.14 -16.14
N LYS A 206 -7.37 22.61 -16.15
CA LYS A 206 -8.20 22.69 -17.37
C LYS A 206 -7.53 23.46 -18.51
N SER A 207 -6.76 24.50 -18.19
CA SER A 207 -5.96 25.26 -19.16
C SER A 207 -4.82 24.47 -19.82
N ASN A 208 -4.46 23.31 -19.26
CA ASN A 208 -3.44 22.40 -19.77
C ASN A 208 -4.05 21.17 -20.48
N LEU A 209 -5.37 21.04 -20.55
CA LEU A 209 -6.05 19.95 -21.22
C LEU A 209 -6.59 20.42 -22.57
N LYS A 210 -6.53 19.56 -23.59
CA LYS A 210 -7.17 19.78 -24.89
C LYS A 210 -7.83 18.50 -25.39
N LEU A 211 -8.99 18.64 -26.03
CA LEU A 211 -9.61 17.56 -26.80
C LEU A 211 -8.94 17.47 -28.17
N VAL A 212 -8.61 16.25 -28.59
CA VAL A 212 -8.04 15.94 -29.90
C VAL A 212 -8.88 14.83 -30.52
N SER A 213 -9.39 15.08 -31.72
CA SER A 213 -10.17 14.10 -32.47
C SER A 213 -9.33 12.86 -32.79
N LEU A 214 -9.97 11.69 -32.74
CA LEU A 214 -9.35 10.39 -33.05
C LEU A 214 -9.42 10.05 -34.56
N GLU A 215 -9.82 11.00 -35.41
CA GLU A 215 -9.88 10.83 -36.87
C GLU A 215 -8.48 10.56 -37.46
N GLU A 216 -8.46 9.69 -38.48
CA GLU A 216 -7.35 8.87 -39.02
C GLU A 216 -6.00 9.58 -39.27
#